data_AF-A0A532CRH1-F1
#
_entry.id   AF-A0A532CRH1-F1
#
_cell.length_a   1.000
_cell.length_b   1.000
_cell.length_c   1.000
_cell.angle_alpha   90.00
_cell.angle_beta   90.00
_cell.angle_gamma   90.00
#
_symmetry.space_group_name_H-M   'P 1'
#
loop_
_entity.id
_entity.type
_entity.pdbx_description
1 polymer ?
#
loop_
_entity_poly.entity_id
_entity_poly.type
_entity_poly.pdbx_seq_one_letter_code
_entity_poly.pdbx_strand_id
1 'polypeptide(L)'
;MSGCSSSTDLFPDTGYAGRRNIYQAAKGRVYVVGQYDARVIDSQNCHTSLSEFRYLDRDVIFVGSFDQDEAKHWRYFPAGHRPELPFEKR
;
A
#
# COMPACT_ATOMS: atom_id res chain seq x y z
N MET A 1 -23.84 -16.84 5.91
CA MET A 1 -22.79 -15.84 6.17
C MET A 1 -22.32 -15.32 4.83
N SER A 2 -22.77 -14.12 4.42
CA SER A 2 -22.31 -13.50 3.17
C SER A 2 -20.97 -12.83 3.44
N GLY A 3 -19.88 -13.43 2.96
CA GLY A 3 -18.59 -12.75 2.92
C GLY A 3 -18.66 -11.55 1.98
N CYS A 4 -18.02 -10.45 2.35
CA CYS A 4 -17.84 -9.31 1.46
C CYS A 4 -16.50 -9.43 0.73
N SER A 5 -16.39 -8.82 -0.45
CA SER A 5 -15.14 -8.72 -1.20
C SER A 5 -15.11 -7.40 -1.95
N SER A 6 -13.94 -6.77 -2.00
CA SER A 6 -13.68 -5.61 -2.84
C SER A 6 -12.35 -5.79 -3.55
N SER A 7 -12.26 -5.25 -4.76
CA SER A 7 -11.05 -5.20 -5.56
C SER A 7 -10.74 -3.76 -5.93
N THR A 8 -9.45 -3.43 -6.01
CA THR A 8 -9.02 -2.14 -6.55
C THR A 8 -7.68 -2.31 -7.25
N ASP A 9 -7.45 -1.50 -8.27
CA ASP A 9 -6.17 -1.47 -8.96
C ASP A 9 -5.19 -0.62 -8.17
N LEU A 10 -4.20 -1.28 -7.56
CA LEU A 10 -3.14 -0.58 -6.83
C LEU A 10 -2.11 0.05 -7.79
N PHE A 11 -1.97 -0.45 -9.01
CA PHE A 11 -0.94 -0.02 -9.96
C PHE A 11 -1.59 0.50 -11.23
N PRO A 12 -1.94 1.80 -11.31
CA PRO A 12 -2.27 2.38 -12.61
C PRO A 12 -1.06 2.22 -13.53
N ASP A 13 -1.29 2.02 -14.83
CA ASP A 13 -0.24 1.82 -15.84
C ASP A 13 0.53 3.14 -16.09
N THR A 14 1.31 3.57 -15.11
CA THR A 14 2.07 4.82 -15.11
C THR A 14 3.47 4.63 -15.71
N GLY A 15 3.67 3.62 -16.55
CA GLY A 15 4.98 3.31 -17.12
C GLY A 15 5.94 2.64 -16.14
N TYR A 16 5.43 1.69 -15.34
CA TYR A 16 6.24 0.76 -14.53
C TYR A 16 7.00 1.38 -13.34
N ALA A 17 6.88 2.68 -13.10
CA ALA A 17 7.61 3.37 -12.04
C ALA A 17 6.72 3.57 -10.80
N GLY A 18 6.96 2.82 -9.72
CA GLY A 18 6.45 3.23 -8.42
C GLY A 18 6.39 2.13 -7.36
N ARG A 19 7.45 1.97 -6.58
CA ARG A 19 7.39 1.22 -5.31
C ARG A 19 6.20 1.70 -4.49
N ARG A 20 5.52 0.79 -3.79
CA ARG A 20 4.48 1.12 -2.82
C ARG A 20 4.79 0.51 -1.48
N ASN A 21 4.89 1.33 -0.44
CA ASN A 21 5.06 0.84 0.92
C ASN A 21 3.72 0.40 1.49
N ILE A 22 3.77 -0.66 2.29
CA ILE A 22 2.61 -1.24 2.95
C ILE A 22 2.79 -1.06 4.43
N TYR A 23 1.78 -0.50 5.06
CA TYR A 23 1.75 -0.28 6.50
C TYR A 23 0.52 -0.92 7.10
N GLN A 24 0.71 -1.54 8.27
CA GLN A 24 -0.37 -1.93 9.13
C GLN A 24 -0.70 -0.76 10.07
N ALA A 25 -1.96 -0.34 10.05
CA ALA A 25 -2.49 0.71 10.89
C ALA A 25 -3.48 0.15 11.93
N ALA A 26 -3.97 1.02 12.81
CA ALA A 26 -4.95 0.65 13.80
C ALA A 26 -6.23 0.05 13.19
N LYS A 27 -6.96 -0.73 13.99
CA LYS A 27 -8.26 -1.32 13.63
C LYS A 27 -8.21 -2.23 12.39
N GLY A 28 -7.06 -2.87 12.15
CA GLY A 28 -6.91 -3.83 11.04
C GLY A 28 -6.92 -3.18 9.65
N ARG A 29 -6.64 -1.87 9.58
CA ARG A 29 -6.47 -1.16 8.31
C ARG A 29 -5.08 -1.42 7.75
N VAL A 30 -5.02 -1.51 6.42
CA VAL A 30 -3.77 -1.58 5.69
C VAL A 30 -3.66 -0.36 4.80
N TYR A 31 -2.54 0.35 4.87
CA TYR A 31 -2.23 1.46 3.99
C TYR A 31 -1.28 1.00 2.90
N VAL A 32 -1.62 1.29 1.66
CA VAL A 32 -0.74 1.12 0.51
C VAL A 32 -0.39 2.51 0.01
N VAL A 33 0.85 2.93 0.28
CA VAL A 33 1.31 4.29 0.03
C VAL A 33 2.27 4.27 -1.14
N GLY A 34 1.95 5.00 -2.20
CA GLY A 34 2.85 5.28 -3.32
C GLY A 34 3.39 6.70 -3.25
N GLN A 35 4.13 7.09 -4.28
CA GLN A 35 4.70 8.43 -4.40
C GLN A 35 3.64 9.53 -4.52
N TYR A 36 2.50 9.24 -5.17
CA TYR A 36 1.49 10.24 -5.54
C TYR A 36 0.12 10.01 -4.88
N ASP A 37 -0.14 8.80 -4.41
CA ASP A 37 -1.41 8.39 -3.85
C ASP A 37 -1.23 7.50 -2.61
N ALA A 38 -2.28 7.41 -1.80
CA ALA A 38 -2.38 6.42 -0.75
C ALA A 38 -3.75 5.77 -0.78
N ARG A 39 -3.77 4.45 -0.61
CA ARG A 39 -5.00 3.68 -0.50
C ARG A 39 -5.14 3.12 0.91
N VAL A 40 -6.35 3.22 1.44
CA VAL A 40 -6.73 2.64 2.74
C VAL A 40 -7.61 1.45 2.48
N ILE A 41 -7.16 0.28 2.92
CA ILE A 41 -7.89 -0.98 2.85
C ILE A 41 -8.46 -1.27 4.23
N ASP A 42 -9.78 -1.27 4.34
CA ASP A 42 -10.52 -1.67 5.52
C ASP A 42 -10.98 -3.12 5.34
N SER A 43 -10.25 -4.03 5.98
CA SER A 43 -10.51 -5.48 5.92
C SER A 43 -11.80 -5.87 6.65
N GLN A 44 -12.27 -5.07 7.61
CA GLN A 44 -13.48 -5.37 8.36
C GLN A 44 -14.74 -5.05 7.56
N ASN A 45 -14.68 -4.03 6.71
CA ASN A 45 -15.80 -3.55 5.90
C ASN A 45 -15.68 -3.89 4.41
N CYS A 46 -14.63 -4.61 4.00
CA CYS A 46 -14.31 -4.90 2.60
C CYS A 46 -14.36 -3.66 1.71
N HIS A 47 -13.76 -2.58 2.17
CA HIS A 47 -13.78 -1.30 1.47
C HIS A 47 -12.36 -0.82 1.23
N THR A 48 -12.12 -0.32 0.03
CA THR A 48 -10.85 0.32 -0.31
C THR A 48 -11.11 1.73 -0.84
N SER A 49 -10.42 2.72 -0.30
CA SER A 49 -10.55 4.11 -0.72
C SER A 49 -9.21 4.77 -1.00
N LEU A 50 -9.22 5.77 -1.87
CA LEU A 50 -8.14 6.74 -2.00
C LEU A 50 -8.18 7.69 -0.79
N SER A 51 -7.02 8.00 -0.23
CA SER A 51 -6.86 8.93 0.88
C SER A 51 -5.73 9.91 0.58
N GLU A 52 -5.89 11.15 1.02
CA GLU A 52 -4.77 12.09 1.01
C GLU A 52 -3.78 11.74 2.13
N PHE A 53 -2.48 11.93 1.88
CA PHE A 53 -1.42 11.57 2.84
C PHE A 53 -1.61 12.18 4.24
N ARG A 54 -2.21 13.37 4.33
CA ARG A 54 -2.45 14.05 5.62
C ARG A 54 -3.48 13.37 6.51
N TYR A 55 -4.33 12.49 5.95
CA TYR A 55 -5.36 11.76 6.69
C TYR A 55 -4.91 10.37 7.13
N LEU A 56 -3.69 9.96 6.78
CA LEU A 56 -3.12 8.70 7.26
C LEU A 56 -2.68 8.85 8.71
N ASP A 57 -3.00 7.84 9.52
CA ASP A 57 -2.45 7.71 10.85
C ASP A 57 -0.92 7.64 10.78
N ARG A 58 -0.24 8.25 11.75
CA ARG A 58 1.24 8.26 11.82
C ARG A 58 1.81 7.10 12.63
N ASP A 59 1.01 6.53 13.53
CA ASP A 59 1.38 5.36 14.32
C ASP A 59 1.04 4.10 13.53
N VAL A 60 1.98 3.71 12.67
CA VAL A 60 1.81 2.60 11.72
C VAL A 60 3.08 1.76 11.69
N ILE A 61 2.92 0.48 11.36
CA ILE A 61 4.03 -0.47 11.28
C ILE A 61 4.30 -0.75 9.80
N PHE A 62 5.51 -0.48 9.34
CA PHE A 62 5.95 -0.88 8.01
C PHE A 62 6.07 -2.41 7.94
N VAL A 63 5.33 -3.04 7.02
CA VAL A 63 5.30 -4.51 6.89
C VAL A 63 5.98 -5.02 5.62
N GLY A 64 6.14 -4.16 4.61
CA GLY A 64 6.79 -4.50 3.36
C GLY A 64 6.44 -3.54 2.24
N SER A 65 6.76 -3.93 1.02
CA SER A 65 6.45 -3.13 -0.17
C SER A 65 6.06 -3.98 -1.35
N PHE A 66 5.17 -3.45 -2.18
CA PHE A 66 5.11 -3.88 -3.56
C PHE A 66 6.19 -3.16 -4.35
N ASP A 67 7.04 -3.94 -5.02
CA ASP A 67 8.09 -3.44 -5.89
C ASP A 67 8.27 -4.40 -7.08
N GLN A 68 9.07 -3.97 -8.06
CA GLN A 68 9.44 -4.84 -9.17
C GLN A 68 10.61 -5.74 -8.79
N ASP A 69 10.52 -7.00 -9.21
CA ASP A 69 11.67 -7.89 -9.25
C ASP A 69 12.57 -7.61 -10.47
N GLU A 70 13.68 -8.34 -10.57
CA GLU A 70 14.65 -8.20 -11.66
C GLU A 70 14.04 -8.48 -13.05
N ALA A 71 12.95 -9.24 -13.11
CA ALA A 71 12.21 -9.54 -14.32
C ALA A 71 11.09 -8.52 -14.61
N LYS A 72 11.04 -7.41 -13.86
CA LYS A 72 10.01 -6.35 -13.96
C LYS A 72 8.60 -6.81 -13.61
N HIS A 73 8.46 -7.89 -12.83
CA HIS A 73 7.17 -8.31 -12.30
C HIS A 73 6.91 -7.67 -10.94
N TRP A 74 5.69 -7.18 -10.75
CA TRP A 74 5.24 -6.68 -9.45
C TRP A 74 5.13 -7.83 -8.46
N ARG A 75 5.79 -7.68 -7.31
CA ARG A 75 5.76 -8.65 -6.23
C ARG A 75 5.73 -7.95 -4.88
N TYR A 76 5.17 -8.66 -3.90
CA TYR A 76 5.29 -8.28 -2.51
C TYR A 76 6.66 -8.70 -1.98
N PHE A 77 7.33 -7.77 -1.32
CA PHE A 77 8.55 -8.02 -0.57
C PHE A 77 8.32 -7.68 0.91
N PRO A 78 8.57 -8.61 1.85
CA PRO A 78 8.43 -8.34 3.27
C PRO A 78 9.51 -7.35 3.75
N ALA A 79 9.23 -6.64 4.84
CA ALA A 79 10.09 -5.58 5.38
C ALA A 79 11.56 -6.01 5.60
N GLY A 80 11.80 -7.26 5.99
CA GLY A 80 13.15 -7.79 6.19
C GLY A 80 13.97 -7.97 4.91
N HIS A 81 13.33 -8.06 3.74
CA HIS A 81 14.00 -8.19 2.44
C HIS A 81 14.07 -6.87 1.68
N ARG A 82 13.04 -6.01 1.85
CA ARG A 82 12.98 -4.66 1.25
C ARG A 82 12.69 -3.65 2.37
N PRO A 83 13.71 -2.95 2.89
CA PRO A 83 13.53 -1.95 3.93
C PRO A 83 12.71 -0.77 3.41
N GLU A 84 12.02 -0.08 4.31
CA GLU A 84 11.17 1.07 4.01
C GLU A 84 11.92 2.13 3.22
N LEU A 85 11.28 2.68 2.18
CA LEU A 85 11.75 3.87 1.49
C LEU A 85 10.71 4.97 1.66
N PRO A 86 10.95 5.96 2.55
CA PRO A 86 10.07 7.10 2.66
C PRO A 86 9.95 7.78 1.29
N PHE A 87 8.72 8.06 0.86
CA PHE A 87 8.52 8.95 -0.29
C PHE A 87 8.78 10.36 0.23
N GLU A 88 10.01 10.86 0.05
CA GLU A 88 10.29 12.27 0.30
C GLU A 88 9.35 13.10 -0.57
N LYS A 89 8.56 13.96 0.08
CA LYS A 89 7.96 15.09 -0.61
C LYS A 89 9.11 15.98 -1.05
N ARG A 90 9.43 15.96 -2.34
CA ARG A 90 10.08 17.12 -2.96
C ARG A 90 9.10 18.29 -3.02
#